data_AF-A0A2D3VMG1-F1
#
_entry.id   AF-A0A2D3VMG1-F1
#
_cell.length_a   1.000
_cell.length_b   1.000
_cell.length_c   1.000
_cell.angle_alpha   90.00
_cell.angle_beta   90.00
_cell.angle_gamma   90.00
#
_symmetry.space_group_name_H-M   'P 1'
#
loop_
_entity.id
_entity.type
_entity.pdbx_description
1 polymer ?
#
loop_
_entity_poly.entity_id
_entity_poly.type
_entity_poly.pdbx_seq_one_letter_code
_entity_poly.pdbx_strand_id
1 'polypeptide(L)' 'MNSIIKSVMKAIYNLSDEDNYNLYDAEDIAEYIGLRIEIVEETIATLLDARCLSECMNLHDDGIQTYCLTDKAIDMVEMG' A
#
# COMPACT_ATOMS: atom_id res chain seq x y z
N MET A 1 -11.16 -2.79 12.35
CA MET A 1 -9.98 -2.64 11.47
C MET A 1 -8.90 -1.94 12.28
N ASN A 2 -7.70 -2.53 12.39
CA ASN A 2 -6.60 -1.98 13.18
C ASN A 2 -6.24 -0.56 12.66
N SER A 3 -5.95 0.39 13.54
CA SER A 3 -5.69 1.80 13.15
C SER A 3 -4.53 1.92 12.16
N ILE A 4 -3.52 1.07 12.32
CA ILE A 4 -2.34 1.01 11.45
C ILE A 4 -2.71 0.54 10.04
N ILE A 5 -3.53 -0.52 9.93
CA ILE A 5 -3.99 -1.05 8.63
C ILE A 5 -4.73 0.03 7.84
N LYS A 6 -5.64 0.77 8.50
CA LYS A 6 -6.34 1.88 7.85
C LYS A 6 -5.37 2.98 7.37
N SER A 7 -4.37 3.33 8.18
CA SER A 7 -3.37 4.34 7.79
C SER A 7 -2.54 3.91 6.58
N VAL A 8 -2.09 2.65 6.55
CA VAL A 8 -1.33 2.10 5.41
C VAL A 8 -2.20 2.04 4.16
N MET A 9 -3.45 1.60 4.25
CA MET A 9 -4.37 1.60 3.11
C MET A 9 -4.62 3.02 2.57
N LYS A 10 -4.82 4.01 3.45
CA LYS A 10 -4.97 5.42 3.05
C LYS A 10 -3.71 5.98 2.40
N ALA A 11 -2.52 5.61 2.90
CA ALA A 11 -1.26 6.02 2.30
C ALA A 11 -1.12 5.48 0.87
N ILE A 12 -1.33 4.17 0.68
CA ILE A 12 -1.28 3.53 -0.63
C ILE A 12 -2.29 4.19 -1.58
N TYR A 13 -3.52 4.42 -1.13
CA TYR A 13 -4.54 5.10 -1.93
C TYR A 13 -4.12 6.51 -2.36
N ASN A 14 -3.66 7.35 -1.42
CA ASN A 14 -3.24 8.72 -1.70
C ASN A 14 -2.01 8.81 -2.60
N LEU A 15 -1.12 7.84 -2.49
CA LEU A 15 0.10 7.75 -3.27
C LEU A 15 -0.18 7.19 -4.68
N SER A 16 -1.17 6.32 -4.84
CA SER A 16 -1.52 5.69 -6.13
C SER A 16 -2.32 6.57 -7.10
N ASP A 17 -2.33 7.89 -6.91
CA ASP A 17 -3.18 8.79 -7.71
C ASP A 17 -2.86 8.71 -9.22
N GLU A 18 -3.92 8.61 -10.04
CA GLU A 18 -3.89 8.27 -11.47
C GLU A 18 -3.04 9.25 -12.31
N ASP A 19 -2.88 10.48 -11.82
CA ASP A 19 -2.15 11.54 -12.52
C ASP A 19 -0.63 11.36 -12.48
N ASN A 20 -0.07 10.59 -11.53
CA ASN A 20 1.37 10.58 -11.30
C ASN A 20 2.10 9.28 -11.67
N TYR A 21 1.42 8.15 -11.92
CA TYR A 21 2.07 6.84 -12.17
C TYR A 21 3.20 6.52 -11.17
N ASN A 22 3.23 7.18 -10.02
CA ASN A 22 4.28 7.00 -9.05
C ASN A 22 3.91 5.74 -8.29
N LEU A 23 4.74 4.72 -8.48
CA LEU A 23 4.63 3.46 -7.79
C LEU A 23 5.56 3.53 -6.60
N TYR A 24 5.00 3.42 -5.40
CA TYR A 24 5.70 3.61 -4.15
C TYR A 24 5.95 2.28 -3.46
N ASP A 25 7.13 2.13 -2.87
CA ASP A 25 7.51 0.94 -2.14
C ASP A 25 7.18 1.06 -0.64
N ALA A 26 7.58 0.06 0.16
CA ALA A 26 7.33 0.06 1.59
C ALA A 26 8.10 1.15 2.35
N GLU A 27 9.27 1.59 1.85
CA GLU A 27 10.06 2.68 2.44
C GLU A 27 9.32 4.01 2.26
N ASP A 28 8.85 4.29 1.05
CA ASP A 28 8.08 5.49 0.72
C ASP A 28 6.81 5.60 1.57
N ILE A 29 6.07 4.48 1.69
CA ILE A 29 4.85 4.42 2.50
C ILE A 29 5.17 4.67 3.97
N ALA A 30 6.25 4.09 4.50
CA ALA A 30 6.68 4.25 5.89
C ALA A 30 7.08 5.69 6.19
N GLU A 31 7.81 6.34 5.29
CA GLU A 31 8.17 7.75 5.40
C GLU A 31 6.92 8.65 5.39
N TYR A 32 5.99 8.41 4.46
CA TYR A 32 4.77 9.21 4.31
C TYR A 32 3.90 9.23 5.58
N ILE A 33 3.77 8.10 6.27
CA ILE A 33 2.95 7.98 7.49
C ILE A 33 3.75 8.06 8.79
N GLY A 34 5.07 8.22 8.72
CA GLY A 34 5.96 8.28 9.88
C GLY A 34 5.97 7.00 10.73
N LEU A 35 5.83 5.84 10.10
CA LEU A 35 5.94 4.54 10.77
C LEU A 35 7.28 3.89 10.50
N ARG A 36 7.63 2.90 11.32
CA ARG A 36 8.79 2.05 11.06
C ARG A 36 8.48 1.12 9.89
N ILE A 37 9.45 0.92 9.00
CA ILE A 37 9.29 0.08 7.81
C ILE A 37 8.81 -1.33 8.15
N GLU A 38 9.29 -1.95 9.23
CA GLU A 38 8.91 -3.33 9.56
C GLU A 38 7.40 -3.45 9.85
N ILE A 39 6.79 -2.39 10.41
CA ILE A 39 5.35 -2.34 10.66
C ILE A 39 4.58 -2.24 9.34
N VAL A 40 5.11 -1.48 8.38
CA VAL A 40 4.50 -1.32 7.06
C VAL A 40 4.61 -2.61 6.27
N GLU A 41 5.78 -3.28 6.28
CA GLU A 41 5.98 -4.58 5.63
C GLU A 41 5.04 -5.67 6.20
N GLU A 42 4.94 -5.78 7.53
CA GLU A 42 3.98 -6.71 8.17
C GLU A 42 2.52 -6.40 7.77
N THR A 43 2.20 -5.11 7.64
CA THR A 43 0.86 -4.67 7.24
C THR A 43 0.59 -4.97 5.76
N ILE A 44 1.56 -4.75 4.88
CA ILE A 44 1.48 -5.07 3.45
C ILE A 44 1.30 -6.58 3.28
N ALA A 45 2.09 -7.41 3.97
CA ALA A 45 1.92 -8.87 3.95
C ALA A 45 0.50 -9.29 4.37
N THR A 46 -0.02 -8.69 5.44
CA THR A 46 -1.40 -8.95 5.90
C THR A 46 -2.44 -8.53 4.85
N LEU A 47 -2.24 -7.41 4.17
CA LEU A 47 -3.14 -6.90 3.14
C LEU A 47 -3.08 -7.73 1.84
N LEU A 48 -1.92 -8.28 1.49
CA LEU A 48 -1.76 -9.23 0.38
C LEU A 48 -2.50 -10.54 0.67
N ASP A 49 -2.33 -11.11 1.87
CA ASP A 49 -3.06 -12.30 2.31
C ASP A 49 -4.58 -12.08 2.30
N ALA A 50 -5.03 -10.87 2.65
CA ALA A 50 -6.42 -10.45 2.60
C ALA A 50 -6.94 -10.12 1.19
N ARG A 51 -6.09 -10.16 0.16
CA ARG A 51 -6.38 -9.75 -1.23
C ARG A 51 -6.88 -8.31 -1.34
N CYS A 52 -6.36 -7.43 -0.49
CA CYS A 52 -6.63 -6.00 -0.54
C CYS A 52 -5.66 -5.24 -1.46
N LEU A 53 -4.49 -5.83 -1.74
CA LEU A 53 -3.46 -5.26 -2.61
C LEU A 53 -3.31 -6.06 -3.90
N SER A 54 -2.89 -5.36 -4.96
CA SER A 54 -2.32 -5.94 -6.18
C SER A 54 -0.89 -5.46 -6.33
N GLU A 55 -0.01 -6.36 -6.76
CA GLU A 55 1.37 -6.02 -7.10
C GLU A 55 1.41 -5.34 -8.47
N CYS A 56 2.08 -4.19 -8.56
CA CYS A 56 2.22 -3.41 -9.79
C CYS A 56 3.56 -3.68 -10.49
N MET A 57 4.64 -3.68 -9.73
CA MET A 57 5.99 -4.06 -10.16
C MET A 57 6.54 -5.13 -9.23
N ASN A 58 7.30 -6.06 -9.79
CA ASN A 58 7.91 -7.14 -9.04
C ASN A 58 9.40 -6.87 -8.83
N LEU A 59 9.90 -7.10 -7.61
CA LEU A 59 11.31 -6.92 -7.29
C LEU A 59 12.25 -7.70 -8.24
N HIS A 60 11.84 -8.89 -8.67
CA HIS A 60 12.66 -9.76 -9.51
C HIS A 60 12.75 -9.30 -10.97
N ASP A 61 11.68 -8.72 -11.51
CA ASP A 61 11.59 -8.34 -12.91
C ASP A 61 11.93 -6.86 -13.13
N ASP A 62 11.52 -6.00 -12.20
CA ASP A 62 11.59 -4.54 -12.32
C ASP A 62 12.62 -3.89 -11.37
N GLY A 63 13.13 -4.65 -10.38
CA GLY A 63 14.08 -4.14 -9.38
C GLY A 63 13.47 -3.31 -8.26
N ILE A 64 12.13 -3.16 -8.25
CA ILE A 64 11.36 -2.51 -7.19
C ILE A 64 10.04 -3.26 -6.98
N GLN A 65 9.57 -3.32 -5.73
CA GLN A 65 8.28 -3.94 -5.40
C GLN A 65 7.29 -2.85 -5.00
N THR A 66 6.20 -2.74 -5.75
CA THR A 66 5.20 -1.68 -5.54
C THR A 66 3.79 -2.24 -5.54
N TYR A 67 2.88 -1.53 -4.88
CA TYR A 67 1.53 -2.03 -4.58
C TYR A 67 0.46 -0.98 -4.84
N CYS A 68 -0.68 -1.42 -5.36
CA CYS A 68 -1.91 -0.62 -5.39
C CYS A 68 -3.05 -1.34 -4.65
N LEU A 69 -4.05 -0.58 -4.22
CA LEU A 69 -5.28 -1.16 -3.67
C LEU A 69 -6.11 -1.78 -4.79
N THR A 70 -6.75 -2.92 -4.49
CA THR A 70 -7.83 -3.44 -5.32
C THR A 70 -9.08 -2.55 -5.24
N ASP A 71 -9.94 -2.55 -6.26
CA ASP A 71 -11.20 -1.78 -6.26
C ASP A 71 -12.01 -1.95 -4.97
N LYS A 72 -12.13 -3.20 -4.49
CA LYS A 72 -12.84 -3.51 -3.24
C LYS A 72 -12.17 -2.90 -2.01
N ALA A 73 -10.85 -2.79 -2.00
CA ALA A 73 -10.11 -2.17 -0.90
C ALA A 73 -10.16 -0.64 -0.98
N ILE A 74 -10.26 -0.07 -2.19
CA ILE A 74 -10.53 1.36 -2.41
C ILE A 74 -11.87 1.74 -1.79
N ASP A 75 -12.94 0.99 -2.07
CA ASP A 75 -14.25 1.21 -1.47
C ASP A 75 -14.18 1.25 0.08
N MET A 76 -13.35 0.40 0.67
CA MET A 76 -13.15 0.34 2.13
C MET A 76 -12.44 1.58 2.69
N VAL A 77 -11.61 2.23 1.90
CA VAL A 77 -10.93 3.48 2.25
C VAL A 77 -11.87 4.68 2.10
N GLU A 78 -12.62 4.75 1.00
CA GLU A 78 -13.51 5.87 0.69
C GLU A 78 -14.74 5.91 1.61
N MET A 79 -15.26 4.75 2.03
CA MET A 79 -16.38 4.67 2.96
C MET A 79 -15.99 4.84 4.45
N GLY A 80 -14.70 5.07 4.76
CA GLY A 80 -14.08 4.79 6.06
C GLY A 80 -13.42 5.92 6.85
#